data_AF-A4BPP6-F1
#
_entry.id   AF-A4BPP6-F1
#
_cell.length_a   1.000
_cell.length_b   1.000
_cell.length_c   1.000
_cell.angle_alpha   90.00
_cell.angle_beta   90.00
_cell.angle_gamma   90.00
#
_symmetry.space_group_name_H-M   'P 1'
#
loop_
_entity.id
_entity.type
_entity.pdbx_description
1 polymer ?
#
loop_
_entity_poly.entity_id
_entity_poly.type
_entity_poly.pdbx_seq_one_letter_code
_entity_poly.pdbx_strand_id
1 'polypeptide(L)'
;MPESIFLSHNVQDKAFVRRLAEDLSLAGVTVWLDEAEIKLGDSLLSKVEEGILGSDYLGVVLSPNSVGSEWVQRELRMALSNEIESKKVKVLPLLLADCQMPGFLTDKLYADFRNESGYALAFSKLADRLGVSDVAARSKDNWLIGRWNGQWQWRGQHRLARLEVSPSRPEQGRMIIQYSKAGTTTIVEQEIVVSVRSDKVDLIGRGYRFLERGAAVGYHLDAFRMTLQDDGSIQGIKSDKRGIDVPVRFERGAAAQQSAAADGALRRG
;
A
#
# COMPACT_ATOMS: atom_id res chain seq x y z
N MET A 1 9.39 15.04 -11.51
CA MET A 1 10.36 14.00 -11.11
C MET A 1 9.97 13.56 -9.71
N PRO A 2 10.08 12.27 -9.36
CA PRO A 2 9.88 11.83 -7.98
C PRO A 2 10.81 12.61 -7.06
N GLU A 3 10.27 13.08 -5.95
CA GLU A 3 11.05 13.84 -4.97
C GLU A 3 11.97 12.89 -4.18
N SER A 4 13.07 13.41 -3.63
CA SER A 4 14.01 12.63 -2.82
C SER A 4 13.69 12.70 -1.32
N ILE A 5 13.96 11.63 -0.58
CA ILE A 5 13.72 11.57 0.87
C ILE A 5 14.94 11.01 1.60
N PHE A 6 15.31 11.69 2.69
CA PHE A 6 16.26 11.18 3.67
C PHE A 6 15.52 10.57 4.85
N LEU A 7 15.81 9.30 5.19
CA LEU A 7 15.18 8.59 6.31
C LEU A 7 16.07 8.59 7.57
N SER A 8 15.72 9.47 8.51
CA SER A 8 16.32 9.56 9.83
C SER A 8 15.71 8.51 10.77
N HIS A 9 16.54 7.66 11.37
CA HIS A 9 16.10 6.55 12.20
C HIS A 9 17.10 6.17 13.28
N ASN A 10 16.62 5.51 14.35
CA ASN A 10 17.51 4.88 15.32
C ASN A 10 18.05 3.56 14.75
N VAL A 11 19.28 3.18 15.11
CA VAL A 11 19.90 1.90 14.69
C VAL A 11 19.03 0.67 14.97
N GLN A 12 18.23 0.69 16.03
CA GLN A 12 17.32 -0.42 16.39
C GLN A 12 16.14 -0.56 15.42
N ASP A 13 15.83 0.48 14.66
CA ASP A 13 14.70 0.53 13.72
C ASP A 13 15.15 0.24 12.27
N LYS A 14 16.44 -0.09 12.07
CA LYS A 14 17.10 -0.28 10.76
C LYS A 14 16.45 -1.33 9.87
N ALA A 15 15.86 -2.38 10.46
CA ALA A 15 15.16 -3.41 9.69
C ALA A 15 13.92 -2.84 8.98
N PHE A 16 13.10 -2.08 9.69
CA PHE A 16 11.93 -1.41 9.11
C PHE A 16 12.34 -0.35 8.07
N VAL A 17 13.35 0.45 8.39
CA VAL A 17 13.80 1.55 7.53
C VAL A 17 14.36 1.05 6.20
N ARG A 18 15.10 -0.07 6.22
CA ARG A 18 15.60 -0.72 5.00
C ARG A 18 14.46 -1.19 4.11
N ARG A 19 13.46 -1.86 4.68
CA ARG A 19 12.26 -2.29 3.97
C ARG A 19 11.54 -1.09 3.32
N LEU A 20 11.30 -0.03 4.09
CA LEU A 20 10.66 1.19 3.59
C LEU A 20 11.47 1.84 2.46
N ALA A 21 12.80 1.88 2.59
CA ALA A 21 13.68 2.44 1.57
C ALA A 21 13.70 1.62 0.28
N GLU A 22 13.72 0.29 0.38
CA GLU A 22 13.61 -0.61 -0.77
C GLU A 22 12.29 -0.37 -1.51
N ASP A 23 11.17 -0.31 -0.78
CA ASP A 23 9.86 -0.08 -1.37
C ASP A 23 9.74 1.29 -2.05
N LEU A 24 10.22 2.35 -1.40
CA LEU A 24 10.26 3.70 -1.97
C LEU A 24 11.17 3.76 -3.21
N SER A 25 12.33 3.09 -3.16
CA SER A 25 13.28 3.03 -4.28
C SER A 25 12.69 2.32 -5.49
N LEU A 26 12.03 1.18 -5.26
CA LEU A 26 11.31 0.47 -6.32
C LEU A 26 10.16 1.34 -6.88
N ALA A 27 9.52 2.17 -6.04
CA ALA A 27 8.53 3.18 -6.45
C ALA A 27 9.09 4.30 -7.33
N GLY A 28 10.42 4.42 -7.41
CA GLY A 28 11.14 5.43 -8.17
C GLY A 28 11.49 6.68 -7.36
N VAL A 29 11.31 6.66 -6.03
CA VAL A 29 11.78 7.70 -5.12
C VAL A 29 13.29 7.54 -4.93
N THR A 30 14.05 8.63 -4.98
CA THR A 30 15.45 8.59 -4.56
C THR A 30 15.51 8.61 -3.04
N VAL A 31 15.88 7.49 -2.44
CA VAL A 31 15.96 7.35 -0.98
C VAL A 31 17.40 7.43 -0.52
N TRP A 32 17.62 8.26 0.49
CA TRP A 32 18.87 8.34 1.22
C TRP A 32 18.65 7.72 2.61
N LEU A 33 19.50 6.77 2.95
CA LEU A 33 19.58 6.21 4.30
C LEU A 33 20.78 6.82 4.99
N ASP A 34 20.63 7.15 6.26
CA ASP A 34 21.79 7.47 7.08
C ASP A 34 22.71 6.24 7.18
N GLU A 35 23.96 6.37 6.71
CA GLU A 35 25.00 5.37 7.01
C GLU A 35 25.55 5.55 8.42
N ALA A 36 25.38 6.73 9.01
CA ALA A 36 25.74 7.01 10.38
C ALA A 36 24.57 6.70 11.30
N GLU A 37 24.58 5.49 11.84
CA GLU A 37 23.68 5.05 12.90
C GLU A 37 23.49 6.16 13.95
N ILE A 38 22.28 6.74 14.06
CA ILE A 38 21.99 7.74 15.10
C ILE A 38 22.09 7.03 16.45
N LYS A 39 23.18 7.32 17.16
CA LYS A 39 23.41 6.85 18.52
C LYS A 39 22.95 7.91 19.50
N LEU A 40 22.71 7.46 20.73
CA LEU A 40 22.43 8.34 21.85
C LEU A 40 23.60 9.32 22.02
N GLY A 41 23.35 10.60 21.77
CA GLY A 41 24.34 11.68 21.90
C GLY A 41 24.97 12.19 20.59
N ASP A 42 24.68 11.59 19.43
CA ASP A 42 25.07 12.16 18.12
C ASP A 42 24.36 13.49 17.87
N SER A 43 24.76 14.34 16.89
CA SER A 43 23.96 15.50 16.49
C SER A 43 23.05 15.16 15.31
N LEU A 44 21.73 15.25 15.49
CA LEU A 44 20.75 15.01 14.43
C LEU A 44 20.87 16.14 13.43
N LEU A 45 21.07 17.40 13.86
CA LEU A 45 21.25 18.51 12.93
C LEU A 45 22.46 18.31 12.03
N SER A 46 23.62 17.88 12.54
CA SER A 46 24.79 17.65 11.69
C SER A 46 24.59 16.50 10.70
N LYS A 47 23.95 15.41 11.15
CA LYS A 47 23.59 14.26 10.31
C LYS A 47 22.57 14.63 9.23
N VAL A 48 21.60 15.43 9.65
CA VAL A 48 20.58 16.02 8.80
C VAL A 48 21.23 16.95 7.80
N GLU A 49 22.13 17.86 8.16
CA GLU A 49 22.86 18.73 7.23
C GLU A 49 23.67 17.94 6.20
N GLU A 50 24.33 16.85 6.61
CA GLU A 50 25.04 15.93 5.70
C GLU A 50 24.09 15.23 4.72
N GLY A 51 22.91 14.78 5.16
CA GLY A 51 21.93 14.05 4.34
C GLY A 51 20.90 14.92 3.58
N ILE A 52 20.66 16.16 4.03
CA ILE A 52 19.65 17.09 3.49
C ILE A 52 20.11 17.77 2.22
N LEU A 53 21.41 17.95 2.01
CA LEU A 53 21.93 18.74 0.88
C LEU A 53 21.49 18.22 -0.51
N GLY A 54 20.89 17.01 -0.59
CA GLY A 54 20.25 16.47 -1.80
C GLY A 54 18.81 15.94 -1.65
N SER A 55 18.13 16.19 -0.52
CA SER A 55 16.79 15.62 -0.23
C SER A 55 15.67 16.67 -0.16
N ASP A 56 14.55 16.43 -0.85
CA ASP A 56 13.36 17.29 -0.77
C ASP A 56 12.58 17.09 0.55
N TYR A 57 12.69 15.90 1.14
CA TYR A 57 12.02 15.51 2.37
C TYR A 57 12.96 14.91 3.42
N LEU A 58 12.61 15.16 4.67
CA LEU A 58 13.17 14.48 5.85
C LEU A 58 12.10 13.58 6.46
N GLY A 59 12.22 12.27 6.27
CA GLY A 59 11.39 11.27 6.94
C GLY A 59 11.96 10.93 8.31
N VAL A 60 11.24 11.26 9.39
CA VAL A 60 11.69 10.99 10.76
C VAL A 60 10.95 9.77 11.29
N VAL A 61 11.68 8.67 11.53
CA VAL A 61 11.12 7.45 12.11
C VAL A 61 11.01 7.57 13.62
N LEU A 62 9.77 7.46 14.11
CA LEU A 62 9.39 7.68 15.50
C LEU A 62 9.08 6.35 16.19
N SER A 63 9.86 6.04 17.22
CA SER A 63 9.75 4.85 18.06
C SER A 63 10.21 5.23 19.49
N PRO A 64 9.95 4.39 20.52
CA PRO A 64 10.56 4.58 21.84
C PRO A 64 12.08 4.76 21.79
N ASN A 65 12.74 4.12 20.82
CA ASN A 65 14.19 4.18 20.62
C ASN A 65 14.65 5.55 20.08
N SER A 66 13.81 6.22 19.29
CA SER A 66 14.16 7.51 18.68
C SER A 66 13.69 8.73 19.47
N VAL A 67 12.61 8.66 20.27
CA VAL A 67 12.07 9.83 20.99
C VAL A 67 12.58 10.01 22.43
N GLY A 68 13.28 9.03 22.99
CA GLY A 68 13.57 8.96 24.43
C GLY A 68 14.57 9.97 25.01
N SER A 69 15.13 10.89 24.22
CA SER A 69 16.10 11.89 24.72
C SER A 69 15.60 13.33 24.53
N GLU A 70 15.72 14.16 25.57
CA GLU A 70 15.51 15.62 25.48
C GLU A 70 16.34 16.26 24.35
N TRP A 71 17.47 15.63 24.05
CA TRP A 71 18.37 15.99 22.98
C TRP A 71 17.71 15.90 21.58
N VAL A 72 16.97 14.81 21.26
CA VAL A 72 16.23 14.67 19.98
C VAL A 72 15.17 15.76 19.80
N GLN A 73 14.52 16.20 20.89
CA GLN A 73 13.51 17.26 20.83
C GLN A 73 14.07 18.64 20.51
N ARG A 74 15.33 18.91 20.87
CA ARG A 74 15.97 20.20 20.57
C ARG A 74 16.35 20.27 19.09
N GLU A 75 16.88 19.19 18.57
CA GLU A 75 17.46 19.15 17.23
C GLU A 75 16.38 19.05 16.14
N LEU A 76 15.32 18.26 16.39
CA LEU A 76 14.13 18.26 15.53
C LEU A 76 13.46 19.64 15.49
N ARG A 77 13.43 20.37 16.61
CA ARG A 77 12.93 21.76 16.65
C ARG A 77 13.76 22.68 15.76
N MET A 78 15.08 22.51 15.72
CA MET A 78 15.95 23.29 14.83
C MET A 78 15.73 22.93 13.36
N ALA A 79 15.61 21.63 13.03
CA ALA A 79 15.28 21.18 11.68
C ALA A 79 13.93 21.72 11.19
N LEU A 80 12.91 21.75 12.05
CA LEU A 80 11.60 22.35 11.77
C LEU A 80 11.65 23.87 11.65
N SER A 81 12.48 24.55 12.45
CA SER A 81 12.67 25.99 12.32
C SER A 81 13.34 26.33 10.98
N ASN A 82 14.29 25.51 10.54
CA ASN A 82 14.90 25.62 9.21
C ASN A 82 13.89 25.32 8.08
N GLU A 83 12.94 24.39 8.25
CA GLU A 83 11.83 24.17 7.29
C GLU A 83 11.01 25.45 7.10
N ILE A 84 10.70 26.17 8.19
CA ILE A 84 9.93 27.42 8.18
C ILE A 84 10.71 28.55 7.51
N GLU A 85 12.01 28.66 7.80
CA GLU A 85 12.84 29.79 7.37
C GLU A 85 13.37 29.63 5.94
N SER A 86 13.71 28.40 5.53
CA SER A 86 14.35 28.14 4.23
C SER A 86 13.44 27.50 3.17
N LYS A 87 12.28 26.93 3.55
CA LYS A 87 11.35 26.18 2.68
C LYS A 87 11.98 25.05 1.84
N LYS A 88 13.22 24.65 2.12
CA LYS A 88 13.97 23.72 1.27
C LYS A 88 13.63 22.26 1.52
N VAL A 89 13.43 21.85 2.77
CA VAL A 89 13.14 20.45 3.12
C VAL A 89 11.92 20.36 4.01
N LYS A 90 11.02 19.43 3.70
CA LYS A 90 9.77 19.21 4.45
C LYS A 90 9.90 18.01 5.38
N VAL A 91 9.54 18.18 6.65
CA VAL A 91 9.62 17.10 7.65
C VAL A 91 8.35 16.24 7.63
N LEU A 92 8.52 14.93 7.43
CA LEU A 92 7.47 13.91 7.43
C LEU A 92 7.63 12.97 8.62
N PRO A 93 6.70 12.96 9.60
CA PRO A 93 6.76 12.02 10.70
C PRO A 93 6.28 10.62 10.26
N LEU A 94 7.06 9.59 10.59
CA LEU A 94 6.79 8.18 10.29
C LEU A 94 6.71 7.39 11.61
N LEU A 95 5.50 7.09 12.09
CA LEU A 95 5.30 6.48 13.40
C LEU A 95 5.43 4.95 13.33
N LEU A 96 6.52 4.41 13.87
CA LEU A 96 6.82 2.97 13.87
C LEU A 96 6.30 2.25 15.11
N ALA A 97 6.28 2.91 16.27
CA ALA A 97 5.81 2.33 17.53
C ALA A 97 5.21 3.41 18.42
N ASP A 98 4.33 3.00 19.35
CA ASP A 98 3.78 3.90 20.36
C ASP A 98 4.91 4.55 21.15
N CYS A 99 4.94 5.88 21.14
CA CYS A 99 6.01 6.65 21.74
C CYS A 99 5.50 8.04 22.15
N GLN A 100 6.23 8.73 23.03
CA GLN A 100 5.87 10.09 23.43
C GLN A 100 6.22 11.05 22.28
N MET A 101 5.22 11.31 21.42
CA MET A 101 5.36 12.24 20.29
C MET A 101 5.84 13.61 20.80
N PRO A 102 6.94 14.15 20.26
CA PRO A 102 7.35 15.51 20.57
C PRO A 102 6.23 16.50 20.24
N GLY A 103 5.95 17.45 21.15
CA GLY A 103 4.79 18.35 21.03
C GLY A 103 4.72 19.13 19.71
N PHE A 104 5.87 19.41 19.09
CA PHE A 104 5.95 20.11 17.81
C PHE A 104 5.62 19.24 16.58
N LEU A 105 5.48 17.91 16.75
CA LEU A 105 4.97 16.99 15.72
C LEU A 105 3.49 16.64 15.93
N THR A 106 2.91 17.00 17.08
CA THR A 106 1.53 16.62 17.42
C THR A 106 0.49 17.18 16.44
N ASP A 107 0.76 18.37 15.87
CA ASP A 107 -0.12 19.01 14.88
C ASP A 107 0.22 18.63 13.43
N LYS A 108 1.20 17.74 13.19
CA LYS A 108 1.53 17.24 11.85
C LYS A 108 0.86 15.89 11.62
N LEU A 109 0.29 15.73 10.42
CA LEU A 109 -0.12 14.42 9.93
C LEU A 109 1.11 13.52 9.79
N TYR A 110 0.99 12.26 10.20
CA TYR A 110 2.05 11.26 10.15
C TYR A 110 1.60 10.03 9.36
N ALA A 111 2.56 9.32 8.80
CA ALA A 111 2.35 7.98 8.25
C ALA A 111 2.46 6.97 9.40
N ASP A 112 1.41 6.17 9.62
CA ASP A 112 1.31 5.25 10.76
C ASP A 112 1.71 3.83 10.36
N PHE A 113 2.90 3.42 10.77
CA PHE A 113 3.51 2.12 10.50
C PHE A 113 3.51 1.20 11.73
N ARG A 114 2.78 1.53 12.80
CA ARG A 114 2.72 0.71 14.03
C ARG A 114 2.19 -0.70 13.80
N ASN A 115 1.34 -0.87 12.79
CA ASN A 115 0.69 -2.13 12.46
C ASN A 115 1.07 -2.58 11.05
N GLU A 116 1.54 -3.81 10.92
CA GLU A 116 1.88 -4.41 9.61
C GLU A 116 0.70 -4.39 8.62
N SER A 117 -0.53 -4.62 9.08
CA SER A 117 -1.73 -4.52 8.25
C SER A 117 -2.01 -3.10 7.73
N GLY A 118 -1.47 -2.07 8.39
CA GLY A 118 -1.58 -0.66 7.99
C GLY A 118 -0.45 -0.20 7.07
N TYR A 119 0.60 -0.99 6.88
CA TYR A 119 1.80 -0.62 6.12
C TYR A 119 1.48 -0.09 4.73
N ALA A 120 0.69 -0.82 3.95
CA ALA A 120 0.34 -0.44 2.58
C ALA A 120 -0.37 0.93 2.51
N LEU A 121 -1.28 1.21 3.46
CA LEU A 121 -1.99 2.49 3.51
C LEU A 121 -1.04 3.64 3.86
N ALA A 122 -0.21 3.45 4.89
CA ALA A 122 0.76 4.45 5.33
C ALA A 122 1.80 4.74 4.24
N PHE A 123 2.29 3.69 3.58
CA PHE A 123 3.21 3.78 2.45
C PHE A 123 2.59 4.51 1.25
N SER A 124 1.33 4.20 0.88
CA SER A 124 0.64 4.91 -0.20
C SER A 124 0.54 6.41 0.09
N LYS A 125 0.15 6.79 1.31
CA LYS A 125 0.08 8.20 1.72
C LYS A 125 1.44 8.90 1.65
N LEU A 126 2.51 8.20 2.07
CA LEU A 126 3.88 8.72 1.99
C LEU A 126 4.32 8.90 0.54
N ALA A 127 4.14 7.90 -0.31
CA ALA A 127 4.55 7.94 -1.70
C ALA A 127 3.77 8.98 -2.53
N ASP A 128 2.45 9.13 -2.31
CA ASP A 128 1.65 10.20 -2.89
C ASP A 128 2.24 11.58 -2.50
N ARG A 129 2.67 11.71 -1.23
CA ARG A 129 3.28 12.95 -0.74
C ARG A 129 4.61 13.27 -1.40
N LEU A 130 5.36 12.26 -1.85
CA LEU A 130 6.63 12.34 -2.57
C LEU A 130 6.46 12.48 -4.09
N GLY A 131 5.23 12.71 -4.57
CA GLY A 131 4.92 12.89 -5.98
C GLY A 131 4.89 11.58 -6.79
N VAL A 132 4.80 10.43 -6.12
CA VAL A 132 4.63 9.13 -6.77
C VAL A 132 3.17 8.70 -6.66
N SER A 133 2.45 8.82 -7.77
CA SER A 133 1.14 8.20 -7.95
C SER A 133 1.30 6.75 -8.45
N ASP A 134 0.31 5.89 -8.22
CA ASP A 134 0.30 4.49 -8.67
C ASP A 134 1.45 3.62 -8.12
N VAL A 135 1.88 3.89 -6.89
CA VAL A 135 2.86 3.09 -6.10
C VAL A 135 2.51 1.60 -6.07
N ALA A 136 1.19 1.35 -6.08
CA ALA A 136 0.47 0.42 -6.93
C ALA A 136 1.23 -0.69 -7.67
N ALA A 137 2.19 -0.29 -8.50
CA ALA A 137 2.87 -1.17 -9.46
C ALA A 137 4.33 -1.47 -9.09
N ARG A 138 4.84 -0.88 -8.02
CA ARG A 138 6.29 -0.63 -7.91
C ARG A 138 6.92 -0.97 -6.56
N SER A 139 6.27 -1.63 -5.62
CA SER A 139 6.94 -2.07 -4.38
C SER A 139 6.68 -3.56 -4.14
N LYS A 140 7.65 -4.23 -3.50
CA LYS A 140 7.58 -5.65 -3.16
C LYS A 140 6.58 -5.90 -2.04
N ASP A 141 6.42 -4.93 -1.12
CA ASP A 141 5.55 -5.06 0.05
C ASP A 141 4.28 -4.17 0.03
N ASN A 142 4.05 -3.38 -1.03
CA ASN A 142 2.82 -2.59 -1.24
C ASN A 142 1.81 -3.34 -2.12
N TRP A 143 1.59 -4.61 -1.76
CA TRP A 143 0.96 -5.66 -2.56
C TRP A 143 -0.57 -5.62 -2.60
N LEU A 144 -1.18 -4.75 -1.80
CA LEU A 144 -2.60 -4.82 -1.52
C LEU A 144 -3.41 -3.95 -2.46
N ILE A 145 -2.80 -2.96 -3.10
CA ILE A 145 -3.47 -2.00 -3.97
C ILE A 145 -3.07 -2.33 -5.41
N GLY A 146 -4.00 -2.26 -6.35
CA GLY A 146 -3.70 -2.52 -7.75
C GLY A 146 -4.77 -3.31 -8.47
N ARG A 147 -4.41 -3.85 -9.64
CA ARG A 147 -5.29 -4.65 -10.49
C ARG A 147 -4.61 -5.96 -10.85
N TRP A 148 -5.38 -7.04 -10.79
CA TRP A 148 -4.93 -8.36 -11.19
C TRP A 148 -5.94 -9.02 -12.11
N ASN A 149 -5.44 -9.76 -13.09
CA ASN A 149 -6.25 -10.52 -14.02
C ASN A 149 -6.06 -12.01 -13.76
N GLY A 150 -7.15 -12.73 -13.56
CA GLY A 150 -7.16 -14.18 -13.36
C GLY A 150 -8.01 -14.88 -14.39
N GLN A 151 -7.68 -16.14 -14.64
CA GLN A 151 -8.51 -17.02 -15.48
C GLN A 151 -8.55 -18.42 -14.89
N TRP A 152 -9.72 -19.05 -14.94
CA TRP A 152 -9.88 -20.46 -14.52
C TRP A 152 -11.05 -21.13 -15.27
N GLN A 153 -11.12 -22.45 -15.14
CA GLN A 153 -12.24 -23.24 -15.66
C GLN A 153 -13.16 -23.66 -14.52
N TRP A 154 -14.47 -23.55 -14.72
CA TRP A 154 -15.47 -24.01 -13.76
C TRP A 154 -16.68 -24.61 -14.46
N ARG A 155 -16.97 -25.89 -14.19
CA ARG A 155 -18.10 -26.64 -14.80
C ARG A 155 -18.16 -26.50 -16.33
N GLY A 156 -17.00 -26.63 -16.98
CA GLY A 156 -16.87 -26.51 -18.44
C GLY A 156 -16.93 -25.08 -18.98
N GLN A 157 -16.94 -24.06 -18.11
CA GLN A 157 -16.97 -22.65 -18.51
C GLN A 157 -15.65 -21.96 -18.21
N HIS A 158 -15.13 -21.19 -19.17
CA HIS A 158 -14.02 -20.27 -18.94
C HIS A 158 -14.51 -19.03 -18.19
N ARG A 159 -13.73 -18.65 -17.19
CA ARG A 159 -13.97 -17.53 -16.29
C ARG A 159 -12.79 -16.59 -16.44
N LEU A 160 -13.07 -15.34 -16.77
CA LEU A 160 -12.09 -14.26 -16.75
C LEU A 160 -12.44 -13.37 -15.57
N ALA A 161 -11.45 -13.03 -14.75
CA ALA A 161 -11.66 -12.16 -13.61
C ALA A 161 -10.68 -11.01 -13.57
N ARG A 162 -11.15 -9.87 -13.07
CA ARG A 162 -10.33 -8.72 -12.71
C ARG A 162 -10.56 -8.40 -11.25
N LEU A 163 -9.54 -8.55 -10.43
CA LEU A 163 -9.50 -8.08 -9.05
C LEU A 163 -8.93 -6.66 -9.01
N GLU A 164 -9.54 -5.78 -8.25
CA GLU A 164 -9.04 -4.44 -7.98
C GLU A 164 -9.19 -4.12 -6.50
N VAL A 165 -8.14 -3.57 -5.90
CA VAL A 165 -8.16 -3.07 -4.53
C VAL A 165 -7.66 -1.63 -4.55
N SER A 166 -8.45 -0.74 -3.94
CA SER A 166 -8.26 0.70 -4.04
C SER A 166 -7.26 1.20 -2.99
N PRO A 167 -6.41 2.21 -3.32
CA PRO A 167 -5.53 2.83 -2.32
C PRO A 167 -6.31 3.51 -1.20
N SER A 168 -7.52 4.01 -1.50
CA SER A 168 -8.35 4.71 -0.52
C SER A 168 -9.04 3.79 0.49
N ARG A 169 -9.12 2.48 0.21
CA ARG A 169 -9.74 1.44 1.06
C ARG A 169 -9.04 0.09 0.86
N PRO A 170 -7.81 -0.08 1.34
CA PRO A 170 -7.03 -1.31 1.11
C PRO A 170 -7.69 -2.56 1.71
N GLU A 171 -8.52 -2.42 2.74
CA GLU A 171 -9.30 -3.51 3.32
C GLU A 171 -10.48 -3.97 2.43
N GLN A 172 -10.77 -3.26 1.33
CA GLN A 172 -11.88 -3.51 0.41
C GLN A 172 -11.41 -3.58 -1.04
N GLY A 173 -11.77 -4.66 -1.72
CA GLY A 173 -11.59 -4.87 -3.14
C GLY A 173 -12.89 -5.15 -3.87
N ARG A 174 -12.83 -5.07 -5.19
CA ARG A 174 -13.87 -5.54 -6.10
C ARG A 174 -13.28 -6.55 -7.07
N MET A 175 -14.02 -7.61 -7.36
CA MET A 175 -13.67 -8.58 -8.37
C MET A 175 -14.77 -8.68 -9.42
N ILE A 176 -14.44 -8.39 -10.67
CA ILE A 176 -15.35 -8.53 -11.81
C ILE A 176 -15.06 -9.86 -12.48
N ILE A 177 -16.04 -10.75 -12.56
CA ILE A 177 -15.95 -12.07 -13.18
C ILE A 177 -16.87 -12.11 -14.40
N GLN A 178 -16.29 -12.40 -15.55
CA GLN A 178 -16.99 -12.59 -16.82
C GLN A 178 -16.92 -14.05 -17.26
N TYR A 179 -18.04 -14.56 -17.78
CA TYR A 179 -18.14 -15.90 -18.35
C TYR A 179 -19.24 -15.99 -19.38
N SER A 180 -19.22 -17.03 -20.22
CA SER A 180 -20.29 -17.35 -21.16
C SER A 180 -21.12 -18.53 -20.66
N LYS A 181 -22.45 -18.40 -20.71
CA LYS A 181 -23.40 -19.47 -20.41
C LYS A 181 -24.48 -19.50 -21.48
N ALA A 182 -24.60 -20.64 -22.18
CA ALA A 182 -25.59 -20.85 -23.23
C ALA A 182 -25.60 -19.71 -24.29
N GLY A 183 -24.41 -19.29 -24.75
CA GLY A 183 -24.25 -18.24 -25.75
C GLY A 183 -24.43 -16.81 -25.24
N THR A 184 -24.76 -16.62 -23.96
CA THR A 184 -24.92 -15.30 -23.34
C THR A 184 -23.73 -14.99 -22.43
N THR A 185 -23.13 -13.81 -22.58
CA THR A 185 -22.13 -13.31 -21.61
C THR A 185 -22.82 -12.99 -20.28
N THR A 186 -22.14 -13.22 -19.18
CA THR A 186 -22.60 -12.88 -17.84
C THR A 186 -21.47 -12.24 -17.06
N ILE A 187 -21.74 -11.06 -16.51
CA ILE A 187 -20.79 -10.31 -15.67
C ILE A 187 -21.29 -10.23 -14.23
N VAL A 188 -20.44 -10.64 -13.31
CA VAL A 188 -20.66 -10.60 -11.86
C VAL A 188 -19.62 -9.69 -11.23
N GLU A 189 -20.05 -8.74 -10.43
CA GLU A 189 -19.18 -8.00 -9.51
C GLU A 189 -19.28 -8.60 -8.12
N GLN A 190 -18.14 -8.90 -7.51
CA GLN A 190 -18.03 -9.46 -6.17
C GLN A 190 -17.27 -8.49 -5.27
N GLU A 191 -17.83 -8.19 -4.11
CA GLU A 191 -17.14 -7.47 -3.04
C GLU A 191 -16.14 -8.41 -2.37
N ILE A 192 -14.91 -7.92 -2.23
CA ILE A 192 -13.80 -8.62 -1.61
C ILE A 192 -13.42 -7.86 -0.35
N VAL A 193 -13.38 -8.56 0.77
CA VAL A 193 -12.72 -8.06 1.99
C VAL A 193 -11.32 -8.63 2.00
N VAL A 194 -10.34 -7.75 2.16
CA VAL A 194 -8.96 -8.16 2.28
C VAL A 194 -8.58 -8.22 3.75
N SER A 195 -8.07 -9.35 4.20
CA SER A 195 -7.50 -9.49 5.53
C SER A 195 -6.07 -10.01 5.46
N VAL A 196 -5.18 -9.34 6.19
CA VAL A 196 -3.77 -9.67 6.27
C VAL A 196 -3.53 -10.51 7.53
N ARG A 197 -2.88 -11.66 7.40
CA ARG A 197 -2.47 -12.50 8.55
C ARG A 197 -1.00 -12.88 8.38
N SER A 198 -0.13 -12.25 9.19
CA SER A 198 1.32 -12.50 9.27
C SER A 198 2.05 -12.38 7.93
N ASP A 199 1.97 -13.40 7.08
CA ASP A 199 2.64 -13.58 5.78
C ASP A 199 1.65 -13.84 4.62
N LYS A 200 0.34 -13.83 4.90
CA LYS A 200 -0.72 -14.28 3.98
C LYS A 200 -1.85 -13.27 3.84
N VAL A 201 -2.52 -13.36 2.69
CA VAL A 201 -3.52 -12.41 2.21
C VAL A 201 -4.82 -13.12 1.92
N ASP A 202 -5.75 -13.12 2.86
CA ASP A 202 -7.06 -13.70 2.56
C ASP A 202 -7.95 -12.68 1.86
N LEU A 203 -8.40 -13.04 0.66
CA LEU A 203 -9.36 -12.28 -0.14
C LEU A 203 -10.75 -12.91 0.01
N ILE A 204 -11.52 -12.45 0.98
CA ILE A 204 -12.80 -13.06 1.32
C ILE A 204 -13.93 -12.39 0.56
N GLY A 205 -14.61 -13.14 -0.31
CA GLY A 205 -15.85 -12.69 -0.94
C GLY A 205 -16.97 -12.44 0.09
N ARG A 206 -17.60 -11.25 0.06
CA ARG A 206 -18.70 -10.88 0.99
C ARG A 206 -20.06 -10.64 0.34
N GLY A 207 -20.11 -10.23 -0.92
CA GLY A 207 -21.34 -9.98 -1.67
C GLY A 207 -21.08 -10.06 -3.17
N TYR A 208 -22.11 -10.33 -3.98
CA TYR A 208 -21.98 -10.20 -5.43
C TYR A 208 -23.26 -9.68 -6.06
N ARG A 209 -23.14 -9.07 -7.24
CA ARG A 209 -24.25 -8.58 -8.06
C ARG A 209 -24.02 -8.87 -9.53
N PHE A 210 -25.08 -9.19 -10.26
CA PHE A 210 -25.05 -9.26 -11.71
C PHE A 210 -25.14 -7.86 -12.28
N LEU A 211 -24.16 -7.47 -13.09
CA LEU A 211 -24.15 -6.12 -13.68
C LEU A 211 -25.18 -5.95 -14.80
N GLU A 212 -25.55 -7.04 -15.47
CA GLU A 212 -26.48 -7.03 -16.61
C GLU A 212 -27.97 -7.04 -16.21
N ARG A 213 -28.30 -7.46 -14.98
CA ARG A 213 -29.70 -7.76 -14.60
C ARG A 213 -30.30 -6.84 -13.56
N GLY A 214 -29.60 -5.80 -13.11
CA GLY A 214 -30.10 -4.87 -12.09
C GLY A 214 -30.42 -5.61 -10.78
N ALA A 215 -29.41 -5.70 -9.90
CA ALA A 215 -29.49 -6.19 -8.51
C ALA A 215 -30.32 -7.47 -8.26
N ALA A 216 -29.64 -8.61 -8.18
CA ALA A 216 -30.10 -9.76 -7.39
C ALA A 216 -29.28 -9.82 -6.10
N VAL A 217 -29.96 -9.94 -4.95
CA VAL A 217 -29.37 -10.02 -3.60
C VAL A 217 -29.43 -11.48 -3.12
N GLY A 218 -28.25 -12.06 -2.79
CA GLY A 218 -28.07 -13.37 -2.12
C GLY A 218 -28.08 -14.58 -3.07
N TYR A 219 -27.27 -15.64 -2.92
CA TYR A 219 -26.82 -16.34 -1.71
C TYR A 219 -25.41 -16.96 -1.87
N HIS A 220 -24.70 -17.06 -0.74
CA HIS A 220 -23.42 -17.75 -0.44
C HIS A 220 -22.30 -17.64 -1.48
N LEU A 221 -21.22 -16.97 -1.06
CA LEU A 221 -20.11 -16.61 -1.92
C LEU A 221 -19.15 -17.76 -2.11
N ASP A 222 -18.59 -17.80 -3.31
CA ASP A 222 -17.31 -18.44 -3.51
C ASP A 222 -16.29 -17.74 -2.59
N ALA A 223 -15.69 -18.51 -1.69
CA ALA A 223 -14.61 -18.02 -0.86
C ALA A 223 -13.31 -18.14 -1.64
N PHE A 224 -12.52 -17.07 -1.64
CA PHE A 224 -11.17 -17.11 -2.21
C PHE A 224 -10.20 -17.10 -1.02
N ARG A 225 -9.25 -18.03 -1.02
CA ARG A 225 -8.14 -18.06 -0.07
C ARG A 225 -6.88 -18.09 -0.89
N MET A 226 -6.14 -17.00 -0.86
CA MET A 226 -5.06 -16.78 -1.80
C MET A 226 -3.82 -16.26 -1.08
N THR A 227 -2.68 -16.35 -1.73
CA THR A 227 -1.39 -15.95 -1.21
C THR A 227 -0.61 -15.31 -2.35
N LEU A 228 0.01 -14.18 -2.05
CA LEU A 228 0.94 -13.53 -2.96
C LEU A 228 2.17 -14.43 -3.15
N GLN A 229 2.69 -14.47 -4.37
CA GLN A 229 3.91 -15.16 -4.72
C GLN A 229 5.04 -14.15 -4.95
N ASP A 230 6.28 -14.60 -4.89
CA ASP A 230 7.46 -13.74 -5.09
C ASP A 230 7.50 -13.05 -6.46
N ASP A 231 6.82 -13.62 -7.46
CA ASP A 231 6.69 -13.06 -8.81
C ASP A 231 5.61 -11.96 -8.92
N GLY A 232 4.96 -11.59 -7.81
CA GLY A 232 3.88 -10.61 -7.75
C GLY A 232 2.52 -11.13 -8.23
N SER A 233 2.41 -12.42 -8.57
CA SER A 233 1.14 -13.08 -8.83
C SER A 233 0.42 -13.44 -7.53
N ILE A 234 -0.91 -13.54 -7.57
CA ILE A 234 -1.72 -13.99 -6.44
C ILE A 234 -2.28 -15.37 -6.78
N GLN A 235 -2.03 -16.37 -5.95
CA GLN A 235 -2.42 -17.76 -6.18
C GLN A 235 -3.17 -18.34 -5.00
N GLY A 236 -4.11 -19.25 -5.25
CA GLY A 236 -4.78 -19.95 -4.17
C GLY A 236 -5.96 -20.77 -4.61
N ILE A 237 -6.95 -20.87 -3.73
CA ILE A 237 -8.11 -21.72 -3.89
C ILE A 237 -9.37 -20.88 -3.86
N LYS A 238 -10.21 -21.10 -4.87
CA LYS A 238 -11.62 -20.71 -4.86
C LYS A 238 -12.45 -21.90 -4.39
N SER A 239 -13.13 -21.77 -3.26
CA SER A 239 -14.06 -22.77 -2.71
C SER A 239 -15.49 -22.35 -2.99
N ASP A 240 -16.30 -23.23 -3.60
CA ASP A 240 -17.74 -22.98 -3.75
C ASP A 240 -18.54 -23.32 -2.48
N LYS A 241 -19.84 -23.00 -2.47
CA LYS A 241 -20.75 -23.31 -1.35
C LYS A 241 -20.90 -24.80 -1.01
N ARG A 242 -20.44 -25.70 -1.87
CA ARG A 242 -20.44 -27.16 -1.67
C ARG A 242 -19.07 -27.66 -1.21
N GLY A 243 -18.11 -26.76 -0.99
CA GLY A 243 -16.73 -27.08 -0.60
C GLY A 243 -15.89 -27.61 -1.76
N ILE A 244 -16.29 -27.36 -3.02
CA ILE A 244 -15.47 -27.73 -4.17
C ILE A 244 -14.43 -26.66 -4.40
N ASP A 245 -13.17 -27.08 -4.38
CA ASP A 245 -12.00 -26.24 -4.51
C ASP A 245 -11.48 -26.21 -5.95
N VAL A 246 -11.14 -25.02 -6.42
CA VAL A 246 -10.52 -24.78 -7.73
C VAL A 246 -9.28 -23.93 -7.54
N PRO A 247 -8.11 -24.36 -8.07
CA PRO A 247 -6.92 -23.52 -8.05
C PRO A 247 -7.15 -22.30 -8.95
N VAL A 248 -6.78 -21.13 -8.43
CA VAL A 248 -6.87 -19.86 -9.14
C VAL A 248 -5.54 -19.13 -9.04
N ARG A 249 -5.15 -18.49 -10.16
CA ARG A 249 -3.95 -17.66 -10.26
C ARG A 249 -4.32 -16.36 -10.95
N PHE A 250 -3.80 -15.26 -10.42
CA PHE A 250 -4.02 -13.92 -10.91
C PHE A 250 -2.66 -13.26 -11.15
N GLU A 251 -2.47 -12.74 -12.36
CA GLU A 251 -1.29 -12.00 -12.76
C GLU A 251 -1.51 -10.51 -12.55
N ARG A 252 -0.45 -9.78 -12.20
CA ARG A 252 -0.52 -8.32 -12.05
C ARG A 252 -0.88 -7.69 -13.40
N GLY A 253 -1.97 -6.92 -13.42
CA GLY A 253 -2.42 -6.21 -14.61
C GLY A 253 -1.60 -4.93 -14.84
N ALA A 254 -1.37 -4.57 -16.11
CA ALA A 254 -0.81 -3.25 -16.43
C ALA A 254 -1.72 -2.13 -15.89
N ALA A 255 -1.12 -1.06 -15.36
CA ALA A 255 -1.85 0.14 -14.98
C ALA A 255 -2.52 0.72 -16.22
N ALA A 256 -3.84 0.53 -16.36
CA ALA A 256 -4.57 1.18 -17.43
C ALA A 256 -4.63 2.68 -17.11
N GLN A 257 -3.80 3.46 -17.82
CA GLN A 257 -4.04 4.87 -18.05
C GLN A 257 -5.52 5.05 -18.39
N GLN A 258 -6.20 5.88 -17.61
CA GLN A 258 -7.52 6.44 -17.85
C GLN A 258 -8.52 5.54 -18.60
N SER A 259 -9.45 4.94 -17.85
CA SER A 259 -10.76 4.58 -18.42
C SER A 259 -11.87 5.05 -17.48
N ALA A 260 -12.04 6.37 -17.45
CA ALA A 260 -13.33 7.00 -17.18
C ALA A 260 -14.31 6.83 -18.38
N ALA A 261 -13.96 6.05 -19.41
CA ALA A 261 -14.77 5.87 -20.61
C ALA A 261 -15.67 4.61 -20.60
N ALA A 262 -15.46 3.65 -19.70
CA ALA A 262 -16.26 2.43 -19.68
C ALA A 262 -17.62 2.58 -18.95
N ASP A 263 -17.75 3.53 -18.02
CA ASP A 263 -19.04 3.82 -17.34
C ASP A 263 -20.01 4.65 -18.21
N GLY A 264 -19.50 5.30 -19.27
CA GLY A 264 -20.31 6.12 -20.18
C GLY A 264 -20.97 5.34 -21.31
N ALA A 265 -20.40 4.20 -21.72
CA ALA A 265 -20.89 3.42 -22.85
C ALA A 265 -21.99 2.41 -22.49
N LEU A 266 -22.19 2.10 -21.20
CA LEU A 266 -23.26 1.19 -20.75
C LEU A 266 -24.56 1.89 -20.35
N ARG A 267 -24.63 3.23 -20.43
CA ARG A 267 -25.85 4.01 -20.16
C ARG A 267 -26.54 4.56 -21.42
N ARG A 268 -25.98 4.32 -22.60
CA ARG A 268 -26.64 4.62 -23.89
C ARG A 268 -26.47 3.43 -24.83
N GLY A 269 -27.36 2.46 -24.68
CA GLY A 269 -27.55 1.31 -25.55
C GLY A 269 -28.89 0.70 -25.21
#